data_AF-A0A843VT77-F1
#
_entry.id   AF-A0A843VT77-F1
#
_cell.length_a   1.000
_cell.length_b   1.000
_cell.length_c   1.000
_cell.angle_alpha   90.00
_cell.angle_beta   90.00
_cell.angle_gamma   90.00
#
_symmetry.space_group_name_H-M   'P 1'
#
loop_
_entity.id
_entity.type
_entity.pdbx_description
1 polymer ?
#
loop_
_entity_poly.entity_id
_entity_poly.type
_entity_poly.pdbx_seq_one_letter_code
_entity_poly.pdbx_strand_id
1 'polypeptide(L)'
;MRKVLFNRTTGPDKFCCWVSAGFQPNGQAPISSTDKLLTPQLGADGIDVDEFSVPRRLSMEEIPSIVDDFRVAAKNAIAAGFDGVEIHGAHGYLIDQFLKDQVNDRTDKYGGSLENRCRFALEVVEAVANEIGADRVGLRLSPFSDFCEAGDSNPEALGLYMANSLNKYGILYCHMVEPRMQVVEKFEVPRSLLPMRNAFEGTFIAAGGYDREEGNKAIAENYADLIAYGRLFLANPDLPRRFELDAPLNKYDRRTFYAPDPVIGYTDYPSLDSDA
;
A
#
# COMPACT_ATOMS: atom_id res chain seq x y z
N MET A 1 -12.65 4.14 -12.56
CA MET A 1 -11.63 3.08 -12.70
C MET A 1 -11.77 2.14 -11.52
N ARG A 2 -12.20 0.90 -11.72
CA ARG A 2 -12.24 -0.16 -10.71
C ARG A 2 -10.85 -0.76 -10.63
N LYS A 3 -10.18 -0.62 -9.49
CA LYS A 3 -8.87 -1.22 -9.21
C LYS A 3 -8.96 -2.12 -7.98
N VAL A 4 -8.06 -3.08 -7.88
CA VAL A 4 -7.82 -3.78 -6.61
C VAL A 4 -6.38 -3.64 -6.19
N LEU A 5 -6.21 -3.41 -4.89
CA LEU A 5 -4.96 -3.55 -4.18
C LEU A 5 -4.86 -5.00 -3.69
N PHE A 6 -3.91 -5.76 -4.22
CA PHE A 6 -3.73 -7.16 -3.80
C PHE A 6 -2.39 -7.37 -3.10
N ASN A 7 -2.43 -8.21 -2.07
CA ASN A 7 -1.29 -8.54 -1.21
C ASN A 7 -0.95 -10.04 -1.28
N ARG A 8 -1.13 -10.64 -2.49
CA ARG A 8 -1.22 -12.08 -2.83
C ARG A 8 -2.67 -12.62 -2.73
N THR A 9 -3.27 -13.05 -3.85
CA THR A 9 -4.54 -13.80 -3.85
C THR A 9 -4.58 -14.88 -4.92
N THR A 10 -4.39 -16.13 -4.50
CA THR A 10 -4.96 -17.30 -5.17
C THR A 10 -5.50 -18.27 -4.10
N GLY A 11 -6.80 -18.15 -3.79
CA GLY A 11 -7.56 -19.06 -2.93
C GLY A 11 -8.09 -18.43 -1.62
N PRO A 12 -9.15 -19.01 -1.02
CA PRO A 12 -9.79 -18.51 0.21
C PRO A 12 -8.89 -18.55 1.46
N ASP A 13 -7.67 -19.09 1.35
CA ASP A 13 -6.85 -19.43 2.52
C ASP A 13 -5.58 -18.60 2.70
N LYS A 14 -5.24 -17.63 1.83
CA LYS A 14 -3.90 -16.99 1.85
C LYS A 14 -3.97 -15.48 2.04
N PHE A 15 -4.19 -15.02 3.27
CA PHE A 15 -4.16 -13.60 3.61
C PHE A 15 -2.92 -13.22 4.43
N CYS A 16 -2.26 -12.15 3.98
CA CYS A 16 -1.45 -11.20 4.75
C CYS A 16 -0.24 -11.74 5.54
N CYS A 17 0.89 -11.03 5.46
CA CYS A 17 2.17 -11.42 6.06
C CYS A 17 2.32 -11.00 7.53
N TRP A 18 1.23 -10.53 8.16
CA TRP A 18 1.19 -10.08 9.55
C TRP A 18 0.06 -10.72 10.35
N VAL A 19 -0.49 -11.84 9.87
CA VAL A 19 -1.62 -12.45 10.56
C VAL A 19 -1.15 -13.56 11.48
N SER A 20 -1.81 -13.65 12.64
CA SER A 20 -1.79 -14.85 13.47
C SER A 20 -1.89 -16.10 12.61
N ALA A 21 -1.15 -17.15 12.96
CA ALA A 21 -1.13 -18.42 12.23
C ALA A 21 -2.53 -18.97 11.94
N GLY A 22 -3.53 -18.62 12.77
CA GLY A 22 -4.94 -18.98 12.58
C GLY A 22 -5.58 -18.51 11.27
N PHE A 23 -4.99 -17.55 10.56
CA PHE A 23 -5.49 -17.06 9.26
C PHE A 23 -4.67 -17.55 8.07
N GLN A 24 -3.61 -18.32 8.31
CA GLN A 24 -2.83 -18.97 7.26
C GLN A 24 -3.43 -20.34 6.92
N PRO A 25 -3.24 -20.85 5.69
CA PRO A 25 -3.71 -22.19 5.34
C PRO A 25 -3.07 -23.20 6.28
N ASN A 26 -3.89 -24.06 6.89
CA ASN A 26 -3.46 -25.12 7.79
C ASN A 26 -2.67 -24.64 9.03
N GLY A 27 -2.85 -23.39 9.46
CA GLY A 27 -2.16 -22.87 10.65
C GLY A 27 -0.66 -22.64 10.45
N GLN A 28 -0.20 -22.51 9.20
CA GLN A 28 1.23 -22.29 8.92
C GLN A 28 1.71 -20.93 9.43
N ALA A 29 3.02 -20.83 9.69
CA ALA A 29 3.62 -19.54 10.02
C ALA A 29 3.48 -18.57 8.83
N PRO A 30 3.16 -17.28 9.08
CA PRO A 30 3.15 -16.27 8.01
C PRO A 30 4.52 -16.15 7.37
N ILE A 31 4.58 -15.82 6.09
CA ILE A 31 5.85 -15.67 5.36
C ILE A 31 6.40 -14.24 5.46
N SER A 32 7.72 -14.08 5.49
CA SER A 32 8.37 -12.76 5.58
C SER A 32 9.76 -12.74 4.93
N SER A 33 10.36 -11.55 4.83
CA SER A 33 11.79 -11.38 4.55
C SER A 33 12.65 -11.81 5.75
N THR A 34 12.09 -11.88 6.96
CA THR A 34 12.74 -12.25 8.22
C THR A 34 12.05 -13.42 8.95
N ASP A 35 12.67 -13.92 10.01
CA ASP A 35 12.14 -14.89 10.98
C ASP A 35 11.96 -14.28 12.38
N LYS A 36 12.14 -12.96 12.51
CA LYS A 36 11.93 -12.21 13.75
C LYS A 36 10.45 -11.91 13.98
N LEU A 37 10.02 -12.07 15.23
CA LEU A 37 8.67 -11.75 15.68
C LEU A 37 8.50 -10.23 15.81
N LEU A 38 7.36 -9.73 15.34
CA LEU A 38 6.96 -8.35 15.54
C LEU A 38 6.48 -8.11 16.98
N THR A 39 6.80 -6.96 17.57
CA THR A 39 6.20 -6.59 18.85
C THR A 39 4.70 -6.29 18.68
N PRO A 40 3.87 -6.46 19.73
CA PRO A 40 2.46 -6.08 19.66
C PRO A 40 2.31 -4.61 19.26
N GLN A 41 1.41 -4.33 18.32
CA GLN A 41 1.23 -2.99 17.77
C GLN A 41 -0.22 -2.56 17.82
N LEU A 42 -0.46 -1.24 17.85
CA LEU A 42 -1.79 -0.70 17.64
C LEU A 42 -2.26 -1.11 16.24
N GLY A 43 -3.43 -1.75 16.18
CA GLY A 43 -4.04 -2.25 14.97
C GLY A 43 -4.44 -1.12 14.02
N ALA A 44 -4.84 -1.52 12.81
CA ALA A 44 -5.15 -0.59 11.74
C ALA A 44 -6.43 0.26 12.00
N ASP A 45 -7.21 -0.09 13.02
CA ASP A 45 -8.34 0.67 13.56
C ASP A 45 -7.90 1.84 14.46
N GLY A 46 -6.66 1.79 14.94
CA GLY A 46 -6.12 2.73 15.92
C GLY A 46 -6.67 2.52 17.33
N ILE A 47 -7.26 1.36 17.63
CA ILE A 47 -7.95 1.07 18.90
C ILE A 47 -7.42 -0.24 19.50
N ASP A 48 -7.48 -1.33 18.75
CA ASP A 48 -7.08 -2.66 19.22
C ASP A 48 -5.56 -2.85 19.17
N VAL A 49 -5.02 -3.81 19.94
CA VAL A 49 -3.61 -4.20 19.88
C VAL A 49 -3.52 -5.56 19.20
N ASP A 50 -2.82 -5.61 18.07
CA ASP A 50 -2.60 -6.82 17.31
C ASP A 50 -1.44 -7.64 17.91
N GLU A 51 -1.68 -8.94 18.07
CA GLU A 51 -0.66 -9.94 18.40
C GLU A 51 -0.24 -10.72 17.15
N PHE A 52 1.07 -10.94 17.01
CA PHE A 52 1.67 -11.52 15.82
C PHE A 52 2.21 -12.93 16.07
N SER A 53 2.18 -13.77 15.04
CA SER A 53 2.87 -15.07 15.05
C SER A 53 4.28 -14.91 14.49
N VAL A 54 5.24 -15.72 14.98
CA VAL A 54 6.61 -15.73 14.47
C VAL A 54 6.57 -16.08 12.98
N PRO A 55 7.08 -15.22 12.08
CA PRO A 55 7.05 -15.51 10.65
C PRO A 55 8.14 -16.50 10.27
N ARG A 56 7.94 -17.15 9.13
CA ARG A 56 8.95 -17.94 8.45
C ARG A 56 9.58 -17.11 7.34
N ARG A 57 10.91 -16.97 7.39
CA ARG A 57 11.68 -16.42 6.28
C ARG A 57 11.46 -17.23 5.00
N LEU A 58 11.11 -16.57 3.91
CA LEU A 58 11.05 -17.20 2.59
C LEU A 58 12.43 -17.73 2.17
N SER A 59 12.50 -18.96 1.68
CA SER A 59 13.70 -19.45 0.98
C SER A 59 13.83 -18.77 -0.40
N MET A 60 15.03 -18.77 -0.97
CA MET A 60 15.25 -18.17 -2.29
C MET A 60 14.48 -18.90 -3.39
N GLU A 61 14.29 -20.21 -3.23
CA GLU A 61 13.63 -21.10 -4.15
C GLU A 61 12.11 -20.87 -4.16
N GLU A 62 11.54 -20.36 -3.07
CA GLU A 62 10.11 -20.02 -2.97
C GLU A 62 9.76 -18.69 -3.64
N ILE A 63 10.70 -17.73 -3.69
CA ILE A 63 10.43 -16.36 -4.18
C ILE A 63 9.85 -16.34 -5.61
N PRO A 64 10.38 -17.11 -6.59
CA PRO A 64 9.77 -17.17 -7.92
C PRO A 64 8.31 -17.62 -7.92
N SER A 65 7.92 -18.54 -7.02
CA SER A 65 6.52 -18.96 -6.88
C SER A 65 5.65 -17.86 -6.29
N ILE A 66 6.19 -17.03 -5.39
CA ILE A 66 5.46 -15.87 -4.85
C ILE A 66 5.25 -14.83 -5.96
N VAL A 67 6.26 -14.57 -6.79
CA VAL A 67 6.12 -13.69 -7.95
C VAL A 67 5.04 -14.20 -8.91
N ASP A 68 5.00 -15.51 -9.16
CA ASP A 68 3.95 -16.13 -10.00
C ASP A 68 2.55 -15.99 -9.37
N ASP A 69 2.42 -16.08 -8.04
CA ASP A 69 1.14 -15.82 -7.37
C ASP A 69 0.62 -14.40 -7.63
N PHE A 70 1.48 -13.38 -7.63
CA PHE A 70 1.09 -12.01 -8.00
C PHE A 70 0.66 -11.91 -9.46
N ARG A 71 1.38 -12.58 -10.37
CA ARG A 71 1.04 -12.64 -11.80
C ARG A 71 -0.35 -13.26 -12.00
N VAL A 72 -0.60 -14.42 -11.40
CA VAL A 72 -1.90 -15.11 -11.49
C VAL A 72 -3.01 -14.27 -10.85
N ALA A 73 -2.76 -13.62 -9.72
CA ALA A 73 -3.72 -12.72 -9.09
C ALA A 73 -4.09 -11.55 -10.02
N ALA A 74 -3.11 -10.95 -10.70
CA ALA A 74 -3.35 -9.88 -11.67
C ALA A 74 -4.19 -10.35 -12.86
N LYS A 75 -3.88 -11.53 -13.41
CA LYS A 75 -4.69 -12.17 -14.47
C LYS A 75 -6.15 -12.34 -14.03
N ASN A 76 -6.36 -12.86 -12.82
CA ASN A 76 -7.69 -13.09 -12.26
C ASN A 76 -8.44 -11.77 -12.04
N ALA A 77 -7.75 -10.70 -11.63
CA ALA A 77 -8.34 -9.38 -11.48
C ALA A 77 -8.89 -8.85 -12.83
N ILE A 78 -8.11 -8.98 -13.90
CA ILE A 78 -8.57 -8.59 -15.24
C ILE A 78 -9.75 -9.46 -15.69
N ALA A 79 -9.70 -10.78 -15.45
CA ALA A 79 -10.81 -11.69 -15.76
C ALA A 79 -12.09 -11.35 -14.97
N ALA A 80 -11.97 -10.80 -13.76
CA ALA A 80 -13.09 -10.31 -12.94
C ALA A 80 -13.64 -8.94 -13.39
N GLY A 81 -13.03 -8.30 -14.39
CA GLY A 81 -13.48 -7.02 -14.95
C GLY A 81 -12.91 -5.77 -14.26
N PHE A 82 -11.79 -5.89 -13.54
CA PHE A 82 -11.05 -4.72 -13.08
C PHE A 82 -10.29 -4.05 -14.24
N ASP A 83 -10.17 -2.73 -14.18
CA ASP A 83 -9.46 -1.94 -15.21
C ASP A 83 -7.94 -2.11 -15.13
N GLY A 84 -7.45 -2.45 -13.93
CA GLY A 84 -6.04 -2.65 -13.64
C GLY A 84 -5.81 -3.06 -12.18
N VAL A 85 -4.54 -3.17 -11.79
CA VAL A 85 -4.14 -3.62 -10.45
C VAL A 85 -3.16 -2.64 -9.81
N GLU A 86 -3.26 -2.50 -8.49
CA GLU A 86 -2.25 -1.84 -7.67
C GLU A 86 -1.49 -2.92 -6.88
N ILE A 87 -0.18 -2.99 -7.08
CA ILE A 87 0.70 -3.85 -6.30
C ILE A 87 0.93 -3.18 -4.94
N HIS A 88 0.69 -3.91 -3.85
CA HIS A 88 0.89 -3.37 -2.50
C HIS A 88 2.34 -3.54 -2.04
N GLY A 89 3.17 -2.50 -2.20
CA GLY A 89 4.55 -2.41 -1.72
C GLY A 89 4.76 -1.49 -0.52
N ALA A 90 3.79 -1.42 0.39
CA ALA A 90 3.73 -0.41 1.44
C ALA A 90 3.22 -1.00 2.77
N HIS A 91 3.21 -0.18 3.82
CA HIS A 91 2.63 -0.46 5.14
C HIS A 91 3.14 -1.77 5.75
N GLY A 92 4.44 -2.02 5.65
CA GLY A 92 5.10 -3.15 6.25
C GLY A 92 4.69 -4.50 5.68
N TYR A 93 3.83 -4.61 4.67
CA TYR A 93 3.50 -5.91 4.06
C TYR A 93 4.68 -6.51 3.29
N LEU A 94 4.54 -7.74 2.79
CA LEU A 94 5.64 -8.56 2.27
C LEU A 94 6.66 -7.80 1.41
N ILE A 95 6.20 -7.09 0.40
CA ILE A 95 7.09 -6.32 -0.48
C ILE A 95 7.83 -5.24 0.31
N ASP A 96 7.14 -4.48 1.18
CA ASP A 96 7.76 -3.46 2.03
C ASP A 96 8.77 -4.06 3.03
N GLN A 97 8.51 -5.27 3.54
CA GLN A 97 9.46 -6.01 4.39
C GLN A 97 10.73 -6.39 3.65
N PHE A 98 10.66 -6.67 2.34
CA PHE A 98 11.86 -6.86 1.51
C PHE A 98 12.53 -5.53 1.20
N LEU A 99 11.75 -4.48 0.96
CA LEU A 99 12.29 -3.17 0.60
C LEU A 99 13.13 -2.55 1.71
N LYS A 100 12.82 -2.80 3.00
CA LYS A 100 13.32 -2.02 4.14
C LYS A 100 14.33 -2.75 5.03
N ASP A 101 15.39 -2.07 5.42
CA ASP A 101 16.58 -2.69 6.05
C ASP A 101 16.44 -2.99 7.55
N GLN A 102 15.47 -2.39 8.23
CA GLN A 102 15.19 -2.73 9.64
C GLN A 102 14.48 -4.07 9.78
N VAL A 103 13.85 -4.57 8.71
CA VAL A 103 13.19 -5.89 8.67
C VAL A 103 13.95 -6.89 7.79
N ASN A 104 14.41 -6.47 6.60
CA ASN A 104 15.13 -7.36 5.69
C ASN A 104 16.58 -7.61 6.14
N ASP A 105 16.76 -8.62 6.98
CA ASP A 105 18.06 -9.10 7.45
C ASP A 105 18.59 -10.28 6.63
N ARG A 106 18.15 -10.43 5.37
CA ARG A 106 18.69 -11.45 4.46
C ARG A 106 20.11 -11.10 4.02
N THR A 107 20.90 -12.13 3.78
CA THR A 107 22.29 -12.02 3.26
C THR A 107 22.43 -12.52 1.82
N ASP A 108 21.33 -12.91 1.19
CA ASP A 108 21.29 -13.40 -0.18
C ASP A 108 21.00 -12.29 -1.21
N LYS A 109 20.72 -12.65 -2.47
CA LYS A 109 20.46 -11.70 -3.56
C LYS A 109 19.20 -10.84 -3.37
N TYR A 110 18.41 -11.08 -2.34
CA TYR A 110 17.21 -10.31 -1.98
C TYR A 110 17.39 -9.47 -0.70
N GLY A 111 18.61 -9.36 -0.14
CA GLY A 111 18.89 -8.51 1.01
C GLY A 111 20.27 -7.83 0.98
N GLY A 112 20.56 -7.07 2.04
CA GLY A 112 21.77 -6.27 2.15
C GLY A 112 21.71 -4.97 1.35
N SER A 113 22.22 -4.98 0.12
CA SER A 113 22.30 -3.76 -0.70
C SER A 113 20.91 -3.23 -1.09
N LEU A 114 20.81 -1.93 -1.38
CA LEU A 114 19.56 -1.30 -1.82
C LEU A 114 18.99 -1.99 -3.06
N GLU A 115 19.84 -2.33 -4.03
CA GLU A 115 19.46 -3.02 -5.26
C GLU A 115 18.88 -4.41 -4.99
N ASN A 116 19.50 -5.16 -4.06
CA ASN A 116 19.03 -6.49 -3.68
C ASN A 116 17.69 -6.43 -2.95
N ARG A 117 17.51 -5.48 -2.03
CA ARG A 117 16.25 -5.28 -1.30
C ARG A 117 15.10 -4.91 -2.24
N CYS A 118 15.39 -4.11 -3.27
CA CYS A 118 14.41 -3.73 -4.29
C CYS A 118 14.10 -4.85 -5.31
N ARG A 119 14.94 -5.88 -5.41
CA ARG A 119 14.85 -6.92 -6.45
C ARG A 119 13.50 -7.62 -6.46
N PHE A 120 13.01 -8.06 -5.31
CA PHE A 120 11.75 -8.78 -5.22
C PHE A 120 10.56 -7.92 -5.71
N ALA A 121 10.49 -6.66 -5.30
CA ALA A 121 9.45 -5.74 -5.75
C ALA A 121 9.46 -5.56 -7.27
N LEU A 122 10.65 -5.42 -7.86
CA LEU A 122 10.83 -5.22 -9.30
C LEU A 122 10.52 -6.49 -10.10
N GLU A 123 10.86 -7.68 -9.59
CA GLU A 123 10.46 -8.98 -10.19
C GLU A 123 8.92 -9.13 -10.20
N VAL A 124 8.24 -8.70 -9.12
CA VAL A 124 6.76 -8.68 -9.07
C VAL A 124 6.17 -7.69 -10.08
N VAL A 125 6.71 -6.48 -10.16
CA VAL A 125 6.27 -5.45 -11.13
C VAL A 125 6.42 -5.97 -12.56
N GLU A 126 7.58 -6.55 -12.90
CA GLU A 126 7.85 -7.11 -14.22
C GLU A 126 6.86 -8.23 -14.58
N ALA A 127 6.67 -9.19 -13.69
CA ALA A 127 5.77 -10.32 -13.93
C ALA A 127 4.31 -9.87 -14.14
N VAL A 128 3.84 -8.92 -13.32
CA VAL A 128 2.47 -8.39 -13.44
C VAL A 128 2.31 -7.54 -14.71
N ALA A 129 3.26 -6.66 -15.01
CA ALA A 129 3.24 -5.85 -16.22
C ALA A 129 3.25 -6.70 -17.50
N ASN A 130 4.03 -7.78 -17.52
CA ASN A 130 4.06 -8.72 -18.64
C ASN A 130 2.74 -9.50 -18.82
N GLU A 131 2.01 -9.77 -17.75
CA GLU A 131 0.74 -10.52 -17.82
C GLU A 131 -0.44 -9.67 -18.28
N ILE A 132 -0.56 -8.44 -17.75
CA ILE A 132 -1.78 -7.62 -17.95
C ILE A 132 -1.57 -6.32 -18.74
N GLY A 133 -0.32 -6.02 -19.10
CA GLY A 133 0.09 -4.74 -19.70
C GLY A 133 0.47 -3.70 -18.64
N ALA A 134 1.61 -3.04 -18.83
CA ALA A 134 2.15 -2.05 -17.88
C ALA A 134 1.23 -0.83 -17.67
N ASP A 135 0.45 -0.46 -18.69
CA ASP A 135 -0.55 0.61 -18.67
C ASP A 135 -1.74 0.31 -17.73
N ARG A 136 -1.79 -0.88 -17.13
CA ARG A 136 -2.80 -1.29 -16.14
C ARG A 136 -2.21 -1.56 -14.75
N VAL A 137 -0.94 -1.25 -14.55
CA VAL A 137 -0.22 -1.55 -13.30
C VAL A 137 0.09 -0.26 -12.56
N GLY A 138 -0.21 -0.25 -11.26
CA GLY A 138 0.37 0.71 -10.32
C GLY A 138 1.15 0.01 -9.21
N LEU A 139 2.04 0.75 -8.56
CA LEU A 139 2.72 0.30 -7.34
C LEU A 139 2.51 1.32 -6.23
N ARG A 140 2.06 0.83 -5.07
CA ARG A 140 1.94 1.65 -3.86
C ARG A 140 3.16 1.47 -2.95
N LEU A 141 3.76 2.58 -2.50
CA LEU A 141 4.95 2.60 -1.65
C LEU A 141 4.74 3.50 -0.41
N SER A 142 5.41 3.19 0.69
CA SER A 142 5.45 4.02 1.90
C SER A 142 6.89 4.15 2.44
N PRO A 143 7.79 4.84 1.72
CA PRO A 143 9.22 4.85 2.03
C PRO A 143 9.52 5.30 3.45
N PHE A 144 8.75 6.29 3.93
CA PHE A 144 8.99 6.96 5.21
C PHE A 144 8.25 6.39 6.41
N SER A 145 7.31 5.46 6.18
CA SER A 145 6.55 4.80 7.24
C SER A 145 7.39 3.71 7.89
N ASP A 146 7.27 3.57 9.19
CA ASP A 146 7.86 2.50 10.03
C ASP A 146 6.77 1.55 10.57
N PHE A 147 5.57 1.58 9.99
CA PHE A 147 4.45 0.73 10.40
C PHE A 147 4.85 -0.77 10.36
N CYS A 148 4.45 -1.53 11.37
CA CYS A 148 4.88 -2.91 11.58
C CYS A 148 6.41 -3.07 11.65
N GLU A 149 7.10 -2.14 12.33
CA GLU A 149 8.57 -2.08 12.46
C GLU A 149 9.32 -2.08 11.11
N ALA A 150 8.61 -1.87 10.00
CA ALA A 150 9.18 -1.80 8.68
C ALA A 150 9.70 -0.38 8.43
N GLY A 151 10.79 -0.02 9.11
CA GLY A 151 11.54 1.22 8.89
C GLY A 151 12.75 1.03 7.97
N ASP A 152 13.23 2.12 7.37
CA ASP A 152 14.44 2.15 6.54
C ASP A 152 15.47 3.15 7.09
N SER A 153 16.76 2.81 7.06
CA SER A 153 17.82 3.72 7.49
C SER A 153 18.03 4.92 6.56
N ASN A 154 17.65 4.81 5.28
CA ASN A 154 17.71 5.89 4.30
C ASN A 154 16.49 5.85 3.35
N PRO A 155 15.30 6.24 3.86
CA PRO A 155 14.04 6.12 3.12
C PRO A 155 13.98 7.01 1.87
N GLU A 156 14.76 8.10 1.84
CA GLU A 156 14.88 8.96 0.65
C GLU A 156 15.60 8.23 -0.48
N ALA A 157 16.74 7.60 -0.20
CA ALA A 157 17.47 6.81 -1.19
C ALA A 157 16.63 5.62 -1.69
N LEU A 158 15.91 4.94 -0.78
CA LEU A 158 15.00 3.86 -1.15
C LEU A 158 13.89 4.33 -2.09
N GLY A 159 13.17 5.38 -1.72
CA GLY A 159 12.07 5.91 -2.53
C GLY A 159 12.56 6.42 -3.89
N LEU A 160 13.71 7.10 -3.94
CA LEU A 160 14.29 7.60 -5.18
C LEU A 160 14.76 6.47 -6.10
N TYR A 161 15.39 5.43 -5.54
CA TYR A 161 15.82 4.26 -6.31
C TYR A 161 14.62 3.53 -6.93
N MET A 162 13.55 3.33 -6.15
CA MET A 162 12.33 2.70 -6.66
C MET A 162 11.68 3.57 -7.74
N ALA A 163 11.50 4.87 -7.53
CA ALA A 163 10.93 5.78 -8.54
C ALA A 163 11.68 5.70 -9.88
N ASN A 164 13.01 5.78 -9.86
CA ASN A 164 13.84 5.65 -11.08
C ASN A 164 13.74 4.24 -11.71
N SER A 165 13.72 3.20 -10.89
CA SER A 165 13.70 1.81 -11.38
C SER A 165 12.37 1.48 -12.07
N LEU A 166 11.26 2.02 -11.58
CA LEU A 166 9.92 1.76 -12.12
C LEU A 166 9.74 2.32 -13.54
N ASN A 167 10.45 3.39 -13.91
CA ASN A 167 10.41 3.96 -15.26
C ASN A 167 10.78 2.92 -16.34
N LYS A 168 11.67 1.97 -16.04
CA LYS A 168 12.08 0.90 -16.96
C LYS A 168 10.93 -0.03 -17.37
N TYR A 169 9.91 -0.16 -16.52
CA TYR A 169 8.78 -1.03 -16.74
C TYR A 169 7.56 -0.29 -17.33
N GLY A 170 7.61 1.04 -17.40
CA GLY A 170 6.55 1.86 -17.97
C GLY A 170 5.19 1.68 -17.28
N ILE A 171 5.17 1.40 -15.97
CA ILE A 171 3.92 1.24 -15.22
C ILE A 171 3.10 2.53 -15.21
N LEU A 172 1.78 2.41 -15.17
CA LEU A 172 0.85 3.54 -15.27
C LEU A 172 1.08 4.59 -14.19
N TYR A 173 1.26 4.18 -12.93
CA TYR A 173 1.40 5.13 -11.83
C TYR A 173 2.22 4.61 -10.64
N CYS A 174 2.79 5.55 -9.90
CA CYS A 174 3.36 5.31 -8.57
C CYS A 174 2.50 6.02 -7.53
N HIS A 175 2.05 5.29 -6.51
CA HIS A 175 1.20 5.81 -5.44
C HIS A 175 1.98 5.82 -4.13
N MET A 176 2.31 6.99 -3.61
CA MET A 176 3.16 7.12 -2.44
C MET A 176 2.44 7.72 -1.24
N VAL A 177 2.73 7.16 -0.07
CA VAL A 177 2.21 7.63 1.22
C VAL A 177 3.13 8.70 1.79
N GLU A 178 2.53 9.84 2.15
CA GLU A 178 3.19 10.99 2.73
C GLU A 178 3.91 10.66 4.05
N PRO A 179 5.12 11.21 4.29
CA PRO A 179 5.86 11.01 5.54
C PRO A 179 5.14 11.59 6.77
N ARG A 180 4.22 12.55 6.56
CA ARG A 180 3.43 13.15 7.63
C ARG A 180 2.40 12.19 8.23
N MET A 181 2.13 11.06 7.59
CA MET A 181 1.17 10.09 8.08
C MET A 181 1.84 8.95 8.84
N GLN A 182 1.61 8.89 10.15
CA GLN A 182 1.92 7.73 10.99
C GLN A 182 0.63 7.19 11.59
N VAL A 183 0.22 5.99 11.16
CA VAL A 183 -0.96 5.22 11.59
C VAL A 183 -2.26 6.02 11.56
N VAL A 184 -2.47 6.91 12.55
CA VAL A 184 -3.71 7.66 12.79
C VAL A 184 -3.56 9.17 12.73
N GLU A 185 -2.35 9.71 12.86
CA GLU A 185 -2.08 11.14 13.08
C GLU A 185 -1.23 11.76 11.98
N LYS A 186 -1.31 13.10 11.90
CA LYS A 186 -0.57 13.93 10.95
C LYS A 186 0.49 14.72 11.70
N PHE A 187 1.74 14.60 11.28
CA PHE A 187 2.89 15.26 11.91
C PHE A 187 3.61 16.17 10.91
N GLU A 188 4.11 17.32 11.37
CA GLU A 188 5.06 18.09 10.57
C GLU A 188 6.41 17.39 10.57
N VAL A 189 6.89 17.05 9.39
CA VAL A 189 8.17 16.35 9.20
C VAL A 189 8.93 17.03 8.05
N PRO A 190 10.25 17.22 8.17
CA PRO A 190 11.07 17.86 7.14
C PRO A 190 11.41 16.87 6.00
N ARG A 191 10.48 15.99 5.63
CA ARG A 191 10.62 14.97 4.59
C ARG A 191 9.54 15.20 3.54
N SER A 192 9.83 14.87 2.28
CA SER A 192 8.97 15.21 1.14
C SER A 192 9.01 14.11 0.08
N LEU A 193 7.90 13.90 -0.63
CA LEU A 193 7.82 13.01 -1.80
C LEU A 193 8.31 13.68 -3.09
N LEU A 194 8.59 14.99 -3.07
CA LEU A 194 8.96 15.74 -4.27
C LEU A 194 10.16 15.16 -5.04
N PRO A 195 11.24 14.65 -4.40
CA PRO A 195 12.32 13.98 -5.13
C PRO A 195 11.84 12.76 -5.91
N MET A 196 10.91 11.97 -5.36
CA MET A 196 10.34 10.80 -6.03
C MET A 196 9.38 11.20 -7.14
N ARG A 197 8.56 12.23 -6.92
CA ARG A 197 7.70 12.82 -7.97
C ARG A 197 8.53 13.24 -9.18
N ASN A 198 9.66 13.92 -8.96
CA ASN A 198 10.52 14.41 -10.03
C ASN A 198 11.26 13.28 -10.76
N ALA A 199 11.51 12.15 -10.09
CA ALA A 199 12.21 11.01 -10.68
C ALA A 199 11.29 10.05 -11.44
N PHE A 200 10.02 9.93 -11.06
CA PHE A 200 9.07 9.06 -11.75
C PHE A 200 8.44 9.77 -12.95
N GLU A 201 8.46 9.11 -14.11
CA GLU A 201 8.01 9.70 -15.39
C GLU A 201 6.51 9.50 -15.65
N GLY A 202 5.87 8.54 -14.96
CA GLY A 202 4.43 8.27 -15.07
C GLY A 202 3.58 9.14 -14.13
N THR A 203 2.30 8.77 -13.99
CA THR A 203 1.38 9.45 -13.06
C THR A 203 1.79 9.22 -11.61
N PHE A 204 1.95 10.29 -10.83
CA PHE A 204 2.30 10.22 -9.42
C PHE A 204 1.10 10.55 -8.54
N ILE A 205 0.73 9.62 -7.66
CA ILE A 205 -0.39 9.75 -6.74
C ILE A 205 0.16 9.95 -5.33
N ALA A 206 -0.14 11.08 -4.69
CA ALA A 206 0.19 11.30 -3.28
C ALA A 206 -1.02 10.97 -2.39
N ALA A 207 -0.76 10.39 -1.23
CA ALA A 207 -1.80 10.04 -0.27
C ALA A 207 -1.33 10.31 1.15
N GLY A 208 -2.22 10.78 2.01
CA GLY A 208 -1.95 10.88 3.44
C GLY A 208 -2.33 12.22 4.05
N GLY A 209 -3.48 12.23 4.74
CA GLY A 209 -3.89 13.35 5.58
C GLY A 209 -4.18 14.64 4.82
N TYR A 210 -4.46 14.54 3.51
CA TYR A 210 -4.92 15.67 2.70
C TYR A 210 -6.37 16.00 3.05
N ASP A 211 -6.66 17.29 3.12
CA ASP A 211 -7.99 17.86 2.91
C ASP A 211 -8.12 18.37 1.46
N ARG A 212 -9.17 19.14 1.19
CA ARG A 212 -9.45 19.71 -0.13
C ARG A 212 -8.41 20.75 -0.52
N GLU A 213 -8.13 21.70 0.36
CA GLU A 213 -7.24 22.84 0.11
C GLU A 213 -5.80 22.39 -0.10
N GLU A 214 -5.31 21.49 0.76
CA GLU A 214 -3.98 20.90 0.62
C GLU A 214 -3.85 20.05 -0.64
N GLY A 215 -4.89 19.30 -0.99
CA GLY A 215 -4.90 18.50 -2.21
C GLY A 215 -4.83 19.38 -3.46
N ASN A 216 -5.66 20.43 -3.52
CA ASN A 216 -5.63 21.42 -4.60
C ASN A 216 -4.27 22.10 -4.72
N LYS A 217 -3.66 22.47 -3.58
CA LYS A 217 -2.32 23.06 -3.55
C LYS A 217 -1.26 22.11 -4.10
N ALA A 218 -1.26 20.84 -3.68
CA ALA A 218 -0.30 19.85 -4.15
C ALA A 218 -0.37 19.63 -5.68
N ILE A 219 -1.57 19.63 -6.26
CA ILE A 219 -1.73 19.58 -7.72
C ILE A 219 -1.22 20.87 -8.38
N ALA A 220 -1.61 22.04 -7.87
CA ALA A 220 -1.22 23.33 -8.43
C ALA A 220 0.30 23.56 -8.42
N GLU A 221 1.00 22.99 -7.45
CA GLU A 221 2.45 23.09 -7.30
C GLU A 221 3.22 21.97 -8.02
N ASN A 222 2.55 21.12 -8.82
CA ASN A 222 3.12 19.94 -9.49
C ASN A 222 3.77 18.92 -8.52
N TYR A 223 3.32 18.88 -7.28
CA TYR A 223 3.81 17.95 -6.27
C TYR A 223 3.26 16.53 -6.49
N ALA A 224 2.05 16.42 -7.05
CA ALA A 224 1.44 15.17 -7.48
C ALA A 224 0.53 15.42 -8.69
N ASP A 225 0.22 14.37 -9.44
CA ASP A 225 -0.78 14.44 -10.53
C ASP A 225 -2.18 14.08 -10.02
N LEU A 226 -2.26 13.27 -8.96
CA LEU A 226 -3.50 12.87 -8.30
C LEU A 226 -3.32 12.82 -6.78
N ILE A 227 -4.39 13.07 -6.04
CA ILE A 227 -4.44 12.92 -4.58
C ILE A 227 -5.43 11.82 -4.21
N ALA A 228 -4.99 10.86 -3.40
CA ALA A 228 -5.86 9.78 -2.92
C ALA A 228 -6.36 10.07 -1.49
N TYR A 229 -7.68 9.88 -1.31
CA TYR A 229 -8.38 10.07 -0.03
C TYR A 229 -8.95 8.73 0.44
N GLY A 230 -8.63 8.34 1.68
CA GLY A 230 -9.16 7.11 2.31
C GLY A 230 -10.32 7.42 3.26
N ARG A 231 -10.00 7.83 4.49
CA ARG A 231 -10.96 8.13 5.57
C ARG A 231 -12.10 9.07 5.16
N LEU A 232 -11.80 10.11 4.39
CA LEU A 232 -12.83 11.03 3.89
C LEU A 232 -13.79 10.33 2.93
N PHE A 233 -13.27 9.50 2.02
CA PHE A 233 -14.09 8.78 1.04
C PHE A 233 -14.96 7.70 1.70
N LEU A 234 -14.47 7.05 2.77
CA LEU A 234 -15.28 6.10 3.53
C LEU A 234 -16.57 6.74 4.05
N ALA A 235 -16.47 7.91 4.68
CA ALA A 235 -17.63 8.60 5.24
C ALA A 235 -18.41 9.45 4.22
N ASN A 236 -17.84 9.74 3.07
CA ASN A 236 -18.40 10.65 2.07
C ASN A 236 -18.40 9.95 0.71
N PRO A 237 -19.44 9.16 0.38
CA PRO A 237 -19.48 8.41 -0.88
C PRO A 237 -19.43 9.31 -2.12
N ASP A 238 -19.86 10.56 -1.96
CA ASP A 238 -19.91 11.64 -2.94
C ASP A 238 -18.84 12.73 -2.67
N LEU A 239 -17.71 12.37 -2.05
CA LEU A 239 -16.62 13.29 -1.70
C LEU A 239 -16.22 14.27 -2.82
N PRO A 240 -16.07 13.86 -4.10
CA PRO A 240 -15.73 14.80 -5.16
C PRO A 240 -16.77 15.92 -5.34
N ARG A 241 -18.06 15.59 -5.23
CA ARG A 241 -19.15 16.56 -5.34
C ARG A 241 -19.16 17.50 -4.14
N ARG A 242 -18.89 16.98 -2.94
CA ARG A 242 -18.74 17.80 -1.73
C ARG A 242 -17.58 18.79 -1.87
N PHE A 243 -16.45 18.37 -2.41
CA PHE A 243 -15.31 19.26 -2.67
C PHE A 243 -15.59 20.30 -3.75
N GLU A 244 -16.31 19.93 -4.81
CA GLU A 244 -16.72 20.87 -5.86
C GLU A 244 -17.62 21.99 -5.31
N LEU A 245 -18.57 21.62 -4.45
CA LEU A 245 -19.55 22.54 -3.86
C LEU A 245 -19.10 23.23 -2.57
N ASP A 246 -17.93 22.89 -2.04
CA ASP A 246 -17.50 23.29 -0.70
C ASP A 246 -18.51 22.89 0.40
N ALA A 247 -19.13 21.73 0.24
CA ALA A 247 -20.17 21.25 1.14
C ALA A 247 -19.58 20.61 2.42
N PRO A 248 -20.34 20.59 3.54
CA PRO A 248 -19.91 19.91 4.76
C PRO A 248 -19.58 18.43 4.53
N LEU A 249 -18.56 17.94 5.22
CA LEU A 249 -18.17 16.53 5.18
C LEU A 249 -18.78 15.76 6.35
N ASN A 250 -19.27 14.56 6.07
CA ASN A 250 -19.61 13.58 7.09
C ASN A 250 -18.37 13.22 7.90
N LYS A 251 -18.56 13.00 9.20
CA LYS A 251 -17.51 12.52 10.10
C LYS A 251 -17.45 10.99 10.04
N TYR A 252 -16.25 10.46 9.82
CA TYR A 252 -16.01 9.03 9.91
C TYR A 252 -16.06 8.55 11.37
N ASP A 253 -16.45 7.30 11.59
CA ASP A 253 -16.38 6.61 12.88
C ASP A 253 -15.32 5.51 12.79
N ARG A 254 -14.24 5.63 13.56
CA ARG A 254 -13.15 4.63 13.53
C ARG A 254 -13.59 3.26 14.05
N ARG A 255 -14.57 3.22 14.95
CA ARG A 255 -15.03 1.97 15.59
C ARG A 255 -15.69 1.02 14.58
N THR A 256 -16.12 1.54 13.43
CA THR A 256 -16.81 0.77 12.40
C THR A 256 -15.90 0.40 11.22
N PHE A 257 -14.63 0.82 11.19
CA PHE A 257 -13.75 0.60 10.03
C PHE A 257 -13.54 -0.88 9.71
N TYR A 258 -13.50 -1.72 10.74
CA TYR A 258 -13.30 -3.17 10.63
C TYR A 258 -14.42 -3.94 11.34
N ALA A 259 -15.55 -3.29 11.60
CA ALA A 259 -16.71 -3.98 12.13
C ALA A 259 -17.24 -4.97 11.07
N PRO A 260 -17.72 -6.16 11.48
CA PRO A 260 -18.26 -7.15 10.55
C PRO A 260 -19.65 -6.77 10.01
N ASP A 261 -20.24 -5.67 10.50
CA ASP A 261 -21.55 -5.21 10.06
C ASP A 261 -21.47 -4.68 8.62
N PRO A 262 -22.31 -5.19 7.69
CA PRO A 262 -22.22 -4.81 6.29
C PRO A 262 -22.85 -3.44 5.98
N VAL A 263 -23.50 -2.80 6.95
CA VAL A 263 -24.23 -1.54 6.77
C VAL A 263 -23.61 -0.44 7.63
N ILE A 264 -23.48 -0.67 8.94
CA ILE A 264 -23.15 0.36 9.92
C ILE A 264 -21.71 0.87 9.73
N GLY A 265 -21.58 2.15 9.39
CA GLY A 265 -20.30 2.79 9.10
C GLY A 265 -19.63 2.29 7.82
N TYR A 266 -20.41 1.72 6.89
CA TYR A 266 -19.94 1.23 5.60
C TYR A 266 -20.80 1.77 4.44
N THR A 267 -22.09 1.40 4.40
CA THR A 267 -23.02 1.84 3.33
C THR A 267 -24.10 2.80 3.81
N ASP A 268 -24.15 3.12 5.10
CA ASP A 268 -25.15 3.98 5.73
C ASP A 268 -24.73 5.47 5.81
N TYR A 269 -23.54 5.83 5.31
CA TYR A 269 -23.13 7.22 5.20
C TYR A 269 -24.00 7.98 4.17
N PRO A 270 -24.63 9.10 4.55
CA PRO A 270 -25.54 9.82 3.66
C PRO A 270 -24.78 10.54 2.54
N SER A 271 -25.37 10.54 1.35
CA SER A 271 -24.98 11.44 0.24
C SER A 271 -25.55 12.85 0.46
N LEU A 272 -25.08 13.85 -0.26
CA LEU A 272 -25.64 15.20 -0.23
C LEU A 272 -27.14 15.21 -0.62
N ASP A 273 -27.53 14.36 -1.55
CA ASP A 273 -28.90 14.36 -2.11
C ASP A 273 -29.88 13.49 -1.30
N SER A 274 -29.42 12.73 -0.29
CA SER A 274 -30.30 11.88 0.53
C SER A 274 -31.04 12.63 1.64
N ASP A 275 -30.71 13.91 1.86
CA ASP A 275 -31.35 14.81 2.82
C ASP A 275 -32.30 15.84 2.13
N ALA A 276 -32.60 15.67 0.84
CA ALA A 276 -33.49 16.53 0.05
C ALA A 276 -34.93 15.98 -0.09
#